data_AF-A0A2V6FGF6-F1
#
_entry.id   AF-A0A2V6FGF6-F1
#
_cell.length_a   1.000
_cell.length_b   1.000
_cell.length_c   1.000
_cell.angle_alpha   90.00
_cell.angle_beta   90.00
_cell.angle_gamma   90.00
#
_symmetry.space_group_name_H-M   'P 1'
#
loop_
_entity.id
_entity.type
_entity.pdbx_description
1 polymer ?
#
loop_
_entity_poly.entity_id
_entity_poly.type
_entity_poly.pdbx_seq_one_letter_code
_entity_poly.pdbx_strand_id
1 'polypeptide(L)'
;RPAGTAIRHSEKETQSAGSVEIIAGFPPSVRGRVLFVDKDNLNTDGIYGSKHTYRDDMTPEEMAAVTFENYDPNFNTLYRRGDIVVGGLNFGSGSSREQAATALKFKGIPCVIAASFSETYKRNAFNNGFVVFECPELVTHFRATLKNHSLFRR
;
A
#
# COMPACT_ATOMS: atom_id res chain seq x y z
N ARG A 1 1.42 -12.72 45.66
CA ARG A 1 0.84 -13.72 44.74
C ARG A 1 0.50 -12.97 43.44
N PRO A 2 1.18 -13.21 42.31
CA PRO A 2 0.93 -12.44 41.09
C PRO A 2 -0.40 -12.88 40.46
N ALA A 3 -1.18 -11.90 40.01
CA ALA A 3 -2.41 -12.12 39.25
C ALA A 3 -2.04 -12.52 37.81
N GLY A 4 -2.39 -13.74 37.40
CA GLY A 4 -2.22 -14.19 36.03
C GLY A 4 -3.30 -13.59 35.13
N THR A 5 -2.90 -12.71 34.21
CA THR A 5 -3.78 -12.26 33.12
C THR A 5 -3.81 -13.35 32.06
N ALA A 6 -4.90 -14.12 32.02
CA ALA A 6 -5.14 -15.06 30.94
C ALA A 6 -5.53 -14.29 29.66
N ILE A 7 -4.65 -14.27 28.66
CA ILE A 7 -4.98 -13.81 27.32
C ILE A 7 -5.79 -14.92 26.64
N ARG A 8 -7.08 -14.67 26.42
CA ARG A 8 -7.92 -15.54 25.60
C ARG A 8 -7.68 -15.19 24.13
N HIS A 9 -7.00 -16.07 23.41
CA HIS A 9 -7.02 -16.03 21.95
C HIS A 9 -8.42 -16.45 21.50
N SER A 10 -9.16 -15.54 20.85
CA SER A 10 -10.38 -15.92 20.15
C SER A 10 -9.97 -16.76 18.96
N GLU A 11 -10.33 -18.05 18.97
CA GLU A 11 -10.30 -18.86 17.77
C GLU A 11 -11.23 -18.21 16.74
N LYS A 12 -10.70 -17.90 15.56
CA LYS A 12 -11.47 -17.32 14.47
C LYS A 12 -12.26 -18.47 13.84
N GLU A 13 -13.56 -18.55 14.14
CA GLU A 13 -14.45 -19.45 13.40
C GLU A 13 -14.31 -19.13 11.91
N THR A 14 -13.94 -20.14 11.12
CA THR A 14 -13.89 -20.02 9.67
C THR A 14 -15.33 -19.94 9.19
N GLN A 15 -15.86 -18.72 9.05
CA GLN A 15 -17.14 -18.49 8.42
C GLN A 15 -17.13 -19.15 7.04
N SER A 16 -18.11 -20.00 6.77
CA SER A 16 -18.32 -20.57 5.44
C SER A 16 -18.36 -19.44 4.43
N ALA A 17 -17.55 -19.54 3.37
CA ALA A 17 -17.51 -18.55 2.30
C ALA A 17 -18.90 -18.38 1.68
N GLY A 18 -19.65 -17.40 2.16
CA GLY A 18 -20.86 -16.94 1.49
C GLY A 18 -20.48 -16.49 0.08
N SER A 19 -21.31 -16.78 -0.90
CA SER A 19 -21.12 -16.28 -2.26
C SER A 19 -21.19 -14.75 -2.22
N VAL A 20 -20.03 -14.09 -2.27
CA VAL A 20 -19.95 -12.64 -2.43
C VAL A 20 -20.07 -12.35 -3.92
N GLU A 21 -21.15 -11.66 -4.32
CA GLU A 21 -21.25 -11.16 -5.69
C GLU A 21 -20.35 -9.94 -5.87
N ILE A 22 -19.45 -10.02 -6.84
CA ILE A 22 -18.61 -8.89 -7.22
C ILE A 22 -19.49 -7.95 -8.05
N ILE A 23 -19.55 -6.68 -7.64
CA ILE A 23 -20.35 -5.65 -8.33
C ILE A 23 -19.91 -5.55 -9.80
N ALA A 24 -20.87 -5.44 -10.70
CA ALA A 24 -20.61 -5.28 -12.13
C ALA A 24 -19.62 -4.11 -12.38
N GLY A 25 -18.54 -4.40 -13.11
CA GLY A 25 -17.47 -3.44 -13.40
C GLY A 25 -16.29 -3.44 -12.43
N PHE A 26 -16.38 -4.11 -11.27
CA PHE A 26 -15.22 -4.34 -10.41
C PHE A 26 -14.43 -5.56 -10.91
N PRO A 27 -13.09 -5.46 -11.05
CA PRO A 27 -12.31 -6.55 -11.61
C PRO A 27 -12.29 -7.76 -10.65
N PRO A 28 -12.61 -8.99 -11.12
CA PRO A 28 -12.61 -10.18 -10.27
C PRO A 28 -11.20 -10.63 -9.87
N SER A 29 -10.17 -10.14 -10.57
CA SER A 29 -8.77 -10.37 -10.23
C SER A 29 -7.92 -9.20 -10.70
N VAL A 30 -6.83 -8.94 -9.98
CA VAL A 30 -5.81 -7.95 -10.33
C VAL A 30 -4.50 -8.69 -10.60
N ARG A 31 -3.83 -8.34 -11.71
CA ARG A 31 -2.51 -8.88 -12.07
C ARG A 31 -1.61 -7.73 -12.53
N GLY A 32 -0.38 -7.76 -12.07
CA GLY A 32 0.61 -6.73 -12.39
C GLY A 32 2.00 -7.17 -11.93
N ARG A 33 3.03 -6.51 -12.45
CA ARG A 33 4.39 -6.66 -11.93
C ARG A 33 4.45 -5.98 -10.55
N VAL A 34 5.23 -6.57 -9.66
CA VAL A 34 5.44 -6.04 -8.32
C VAL A 34 6.52 -4.95 -8.34
N LEU A 35 6.23 -3.82 -7.71
CA LEU A 35 7.21 -2.84 -7.27
C LEU A 35 7.36 -2.98 -5.75
N PHE A 36 8.48 -3.52 -5.31
CA PHE A 36 8.72 -3.77 -3.89
C PHE A 36 9.39 -2.57 -3.22
N VAL A 37 8.61 -1.86 -2.41
CA VAL A 37 9.03 -0.71 -1.61
C VAL A 37 9.47 -1.24 -0.24
N ASP A 38 10.72 -1.70 -0.15
CA ASP A 38 11.31 -2.29 1.06
C ASP A 38 11.67 -1.21 2.10
N LYS A 39 10.65 -0.54 2.63
CA LYS A 39 10.79 0.47 3.68
C LYS A 39 9.66 0.35 4.68
N ASP A 40 10.03 0.09 5.93
CA ASP A 40 9.11 0.20 7.06
C ASP A 40 8.89 1.68 7.40
N ASN A 41 7.71 1.99 7.93
CA ASN A 41 7.29 3.34 8.28
C ASN A 41 7.40 4.33 7.12
N LEU A 42 7.15 3.88 5.88
CA LEU A 42 7.01 4.82 4.76
C LEU A 42 5.81 5.73 5.05
N ASN A 43 6.09 6.99 5.33
CA ASN A 43 5.07 7.97 5.68
C ASN A 43 4.42 8.57 4.41
N THR A 44 3.34 9.34 4.61
CA THR A 44 2.62 9.97 3.50
C THR A 44 3.49 10.94 2.71
N ASP A 45 4.51 11.56 3.30
CA ASP A 45 5.46 12.43 2.56
C ASP A 45 6.35 11.62 1.60
N GLY A 46 6.76 10.42 2.01
CA GLY A 46 7.49 9.49 1.15
C GLY A 46 6.65 8.95 -0.02
N ILE A 47 5.32 8.97 0.10
CA ILE A 47 4.38 8.57 -0.96
C ILE A 47 4.01 9.75 -1.86
N TYR A 48 3.67 10.90 -1.25
CA TYR A 48 3.25 12.12 -1.92
C TYR A 48 3.81 13.32 -1.15
N GLY A 49 4.82 13.97 -1.73
CA GLY A 49 5.59 14.99 -1.04
C GLY A 49 4.74 16.14 -0.52
N SER A 50 5.03 16.60 0.69
CA SER A 50 4.39 17.76 1.34
C SER A 50 4.39 19.02 0.47
N LYS A 51 5.45 19.21 -0.33
CA LYS A 51 5.59 20.29 -1.33
C LYS A 51 4.45 20.34 -2.37
N HIS A 52 3.74 19.23 -2.58
CA HIS A 52 2.60 19.12 -3.51
C HIS A 52 1.23 19.09 -2.82
N THR A 53 1.19 19.00 -1.49
CA THR A 53 -0.08 18.77 -0.76
C THR A 53 -1.03 19.95 -0.84
N TYR A 54 -0.49 21.17 -0.87
CA TYR A 54 -1.26 22.42 -0.85
C TYR A 54 -1.39 23.06 -2.23
N ARG A 55 -1.15 22.29 -3.29
CA ARG A 55 -1.33 22.70 -4.68
C ARG A 55 -2.65 22.14 -5.19
N ASP A 56 -3.72 22.90 -5.00
CA ASP A 56 -5.09 22.48 -5.31
C ASP A 56 -5.41 22.49 -6.82
N ASP A 57 -4.51 23.05 -7.63
CA ASP A 57 -4.61 23.17 -9.09
C ASP A 57 -3.99 21.99 -9.86
N MET A 58 -3.44 20.99 -9.17
CA MET A 58 -2.80 19.84 -9.81
C MET A 58 -3.81 18.91 -10.47
N THR A 59 -3.56 18.60 -11.74
CA THR A 59 -4.28 17.56 -12.48
C THR A 59 -4.00 16.16 -11.91
N PRO A 60 -4.89 15.17 -12.12
CA PRO A 60 -4.64 13.78 -11.75
C PRO A 60 -3.30 13.23 -12.25
N GLU A 61 -2.92 13.59 -13.48
CA GLU A 61 -1.67 13.21 -14.12
C GLU A 61 -0.45 13.81 -13.41
N GLU A 62 -0.52 15.09 -13.02
CA GLU A 62 0.53 15.74 -12.25
C GLU A 62 0.65 15.15 -10.84
N MET A 63 -0.46 14.85 -10.17
CA MET A 63 -0.45 14.17 -8.88
C MET A 63 0.19 12.78 -8.98
N ALA A 64 -0.16 12.03 -10.03
CA ALA A 64 0.40 10.72 -10.31
C ALA A 64 1.90 10.78 -10.61
N ALA A 65 2.38 11.82 -11.29
CA ALA A 65 3.79 11.96 -11.67
C ALA A 65 4.72 12.13 -10.47
N VAL A 66 4.23 12.73 -9.37
CA VAL A 66 5.06 13.07 -8.20
C VAL A 66 5.07 12.01 -7.10
N THR A 67 4.41 10.88 -7.32
CA THR A 67 4.37 9.78 -6.35
C THR A 67 5.77 9.21 -6.12
N PHE A 68 6.08 8.89 -4.87
CA PHE A 68 7.32 8.26 -4.42
C PHE A 68 8.62 9.04 -4.68
N GLU A 69 8.59 10.28 -5.16
CA GLU A 69 9.82 11.08 -5.41
C GLU A 69 10.71 11.23 -4.16
N ASN A 70 10.08 11.42 -2.99
CA ASN A 70 10.79 11.56 -1.72
C ASN A 70 11.29 10.21 -1.17
N TYR A 71 10.84 9.09 -1.74
CA TYR A 71 11.31 7.75 -1.41
C TYR A 71 12.42 7.30 -2.35
N ASP A 72 12.15 7.30 -3.66
CA ASP A 72 13.08 6.97 -4.72
C ASP A 72 12.79 7.84 -5.96
N PRO A 73 13.69 8.77 -6.32
CA PRO A 73 13.56 9.61 -7.51
C PRO A 73 13.39 8.82 -8.82
N ASN A 74 13.86 7.56 -8.87
CA ASN A 74 13.76 6.70 -10.04
C ASN A 74 12.47 5.89 -10.08
N PHE A 75 11.62 5.93 -9.05
CA PHE A 75 10.40 5.13 -9.02
C PHE A 75 9.54 5.35 -10.28
N ASN A 76 9.41 6.60 -10.71
CA ASN A 76 8.58 6.96 -11.86
C ASN A 76 9.15 6.49 -13.20
N THR A 77 10.46 6.26 -13.30
CA THR A 77 11.08 5.70 -14.51
C THR A 77 10.96 4.18 -14.57
N LEU A 78 10.92 3.53 -13.41
CA LEU A 78 10.73 2.09 -13.27
C LEU A 78 9.27 1.68 -13.44
N TYR A 79 8.35 2.54 -13.01
CA TYR A 79 6.92 2.32 -13.01
C TYR A 79 6.33 2.00 -14.40
N ARG A 80 5.38 1.07 -14.43
CA ARG A 80 4.49 0.81 -15.56
C ARG A 80 3.04 0.76 -15.09
N ARG A 81 2.11 1.24 -15.93
CA ARG A 81 0.68 1.20 -15.63
C ARG A 81 0.23 -0.22 -15.29
N GLY A 82 -0.48 -0.39 -14.17
CA GLY A 82 -0.92 -1.69 -13.67
C GLY A 82 0.06 -2.38 -12.72
N ASP A 83 1.26 -1.83 -12.47
CA ASP A 83 2.16 -2.34 -11.44
C ASP A 83 1.49 -2.30 -10.04
N ILE A 84 1.75 -3.33 -9.24
CA ILE A 84 1.26 -3.48 -7.87
C ILE A 84 2.37 -3.06 -6.91
N VAL A 85 2.07 -2.16 -5.97
CA VAL A 85 3.04 -1.77 -4.94
C VAL A 85 2.97 -2.75 -3.78
N VAL A 86 4.13 -3.22 -3.33
CA VAL A 86 4.27 -4.01 -2.11
C VAL A 86 5.13 -3.25 -1.10
N GLY A 87 4.56 -2.89 0.06
CA GLY A 87 5.20 -2.06 1.08
C GLY A 87 5.56 -2.81 2.37
N GLY A 88 6.41 -2.18 3.18
CA GLY A 88 6.82 -2.69 4.49
C GLY A 88 5.75 -2.55 5.59
N LEU A 89 6.20 -2.57 6.84
CA LEU A 89 5.37 -2.32 8.03
C LEU A 89 4.95 -0.85 8.10
N ASN A 90 3.73 -0.59 8.59
CA ASN A 90 3.21 0.75 8.88
C ASN A 90 3.27 1.70 7.66
N PHE A 91 2.84 1.20 6.50
CA PHE A 91 2.78 1.96 5.25
C PHE A 91 1.75 3.11 5.33
N GLY A 92 2.11 4.26 4.78
CA GLY A 92 1.27 5.47 4.79
C GLY A 92 1.17 6.12 6.16
N SER A 93 2.18 5.98 7.02
CA SER A 93 2.21 6.60 8.35
C SER A 93 2.35 8.14 8.31
N GLY A 94 2.30 8.78 9.48
CA GLY A 94 2.47 10.22 9.61
C GLY A 94 1.18 11.02 9.42
N SER A 95 1.30 12.22 8.86
CA SER A 95 0.16 13.14 8.72
C SER A 95 -0.93 12.60 7.81
N SER A 96 -2.18 12.93 8.13
CA SER A 96 -3.36 12.62 7.31
C SER A 96 -3.32 13.40 6.01
N ARG A 97 -2.79 12.77 4.95
CA ARG A 97 -2.82 13.28 3.57
C ARG A 97 -3.60 12.31 2.72
N GLU A 98 -4.78 12.71 2.27
CA GLU A 98 -5.63 11.88 1.41
C GLU A 98 -5.02 11.71 0.02
N GLN A 99 -4.29 12.73 -0.45
CA GLN A 99 -3.57 12.75 -1.73
C GLN A 99 -2.60 11.57 -1.88
N ALA A 100 -2.04 11.05 -0.78
CA ALA A 100 -1.15 9.90 -0.83
C ALA A 100 -1.84 8.62 -1.34
N ALA A 101 -3.14 8.44 -1.09
CA ALA A 101 -3.91 7.33 -1.64
C ALA A 101 -4.48 7.67 -3.03
N THR A 102 -4.97 8.89 -3.21
CA THR A 102 -5.60 9.32 -4.47
C THR A 102 -4.59 9.41 -5.63
N ALA A 103 -3.38 9.91 -5.38
CA ALA A 103 -2.29 9.89 -6.37
C ALA A 103 -1.91 8.44 -6.76
N LEU A 104 -1.94 7.52 -5.77
CA LEU A 104 -2.03 6.06 -5.90
C LEU A 104 -2.87 5.62 -7.09
N LYS A 105 -4.15 5.93 -6.94
CA LYS A 105 -5.21 5.58 -7.86
C LYS A 105 -5.03 6.23 -9.22
N PHE A 106 -4.73 7.54 -9.27
CA PHE A 106 -4.53 8.27 -10.53
C PHE A 106 -3.34 7.76 -11.33
N LYS A 107 -2.28 7.32 -10.65
CA LYS A 107 -1.14 6.70 -11.31
C LYS A 107 -1.53 5.46 -12.12
N GLY A 108 -2.60 4.77 -11.72
CA GLY A 108 -3.00 3.50 -12.29
C GLY A 108 -2.35 2.32 -11.57
N ILE A 109 -1.94 2.49 -10.31
CA ILE A 109 -1.69 1.37 -9.40
C ILE A 109 -3.04 0.76 -9.04
N PRO A 110 -3.26 -0.54 -9.23
CA PRO A 110 -4.57 -1.14 -8.98
C PRO A 110 -4.80 -1.44 -7.49
N CYS A 111 -3.74 -1.70 -6.72
CA CYS A 111 -3.80 -1.88 -5.28
C CYS A 111 -2.41 -1.72 -4.63
N VAL A 112 -2.39 -1.54 -3.32
CA VAL A 112 -1.18 -1.66 -2.49
C VAL A 112 -1.32 -2.86 -1.57
N ILE A 113 -0.30 -3.71 -1.51
CA ILE A 113 -0.18 -4.76 -0.50
C ILE A 113 0.92 -4.32 0.47
N ALA A 114 0.73 -4.43 1.78
CA ALA A 114 1.78 -4.09 2.74
C ALA A 114 1.80 -5.06 3.91
N ALA A 115 2.87 -5.08 4.70
CA ALA A 115 2.88 -5.88 5.92
C ALA A 115 1.87 -5.32 6.94
N SER A 116 1.77 -4.00 7.02
CA SER A 116 0.69 -3.31 7.72
C SER A 116 0.56 -1.88 7.22
N PHE A 117 -0.58 -1.25 7.48
CA PHE A 117 -0.82 0.16 7.17
C PHE A 117 -1.05 0.98 8.43
N SER A 118 -0.85 2.29 8.34
CA SER A 118 -1.43 3.21 9.32
C SER A 118 -2.95 3.21 9.20
N GLU A 119 -3.67 3.32 10.32
CA GLU A 119 -5.14 3.37 10.32
C GLU A 119 -5.68 4.56 9.52
N THR A 120 -4.99 5.70 9.59
CA THR A 120 -5.32 6.89 8.81
C THR A 120 -5.22 6.63 7.31
N TYR A 121 -4.16 5.96 6.85
CA TYR A 121 -4.01 5.63 5.43
C TYR A 121 -5.07 4.64 4.95
N LYS A 122 -5.38 3.60 5.75
CA LYS A 122 -6.45 2.64 5.41
C LYS A 122 -7.79 3.33 5.20
N ARG A 123 -8.17 4.22 6.12
CA ARG A 123 -9.41 5.01 6.01
C ARG A 123 -9.39 5.89 4.76
N ASN A 124 -8.28 6.60 4.50
CA ASN A 124 -8.19 7.48 3.33
C ASN A 124 -8.25 6.69 2.02
N ALA A 125 -7.58 5.54 1.93
CA ALA A 125 -7.64 4.65 0.79
C ALA A 125 -9.07 4.14 0.55
N PHE A 126 -9.73 3.64 1.59
CA PHE A 126 -11.12 3.18 1.53
C PHE A 126 -12.08 4.29 1.06
N ASN A 127 -12.00 5.48 1.67
CA ASN A 127 -12.84 6.63 1.32
C ASN A 127 -12.66 7.08 -0.14
N ASN A 128 -11.48 6.87 -0.72
CA ASN A 128 -11.18 7.21 -2.11
C ASN A 128 -11.39 6.03 -3.07
N GLY A 129 -11.91 4.89 -2.59
CA GLY A 129 -12.10 3.68 -3.39
C GLY A 129 -10.79 3.11 -3.92
N PHE A 130 -9.71 3.20 -3.13
CA PHE A 130 -8.40 2.64 -3.42
C PHE A 130 -8.16 1.40 -2.55
N VAL A 131 -7.87 0.28 -3.19
CA VAL A 131 -7.84 -1.03 -2.54
C VAL A 131 -6.47 -1.30 -1.91
N VAL A 132 -6.47 -1.74 -0.65
CA VAL A 132 -5.27 -2.09 0.11
C VAL A 132 -5.41 -3.46 0.76
N PHE A 133 -4.31 -4.21 0.85
CA PHE A 133 -4.27 -5.55 1.45
C PHE A 133 -3.13 -5.67 2.46
N GLU A 134 -3.43 -6.11 3.68
CA GLU A 134 -2.40 -6.48 4.66
C GLU A 134 -1.97 -7.94 4.42
N CYS A 135 -0.69 -8.17 4.20
CA CYS A 135 -0.10 -9.50 4.05
C CYS A 135 1.36 -9.51 4.55
N PRO A 136 1.58 -9.60 5.88
CA PRO A 136 2.91 -9.69 6.48
C PRO A 136 3.77 -10.83 5.93
N GLU A 137 3.15 -11.96 5.60
CA GLU A 137 3.80 -13.17 5.11
C GLU A 137 4.42 -12.95 3.72
N LEU A 138 3.73 -12.23 2.82
CA LEU A 138 4.24 -11.88 1.49
C LEU A 138 5.50 -11.01 1.60
N VAL A 139 5.46 -10.00 2.46
CA VAL A 139 6.60 -9.08 2.66
C VAL A 139 7.78 -9.82 3.26
N THR A 140 7.53 -10.71 4.24
CA THR A 140 8.57 -11.57 4.82
C THR A 140 9.20 -12.47 3.76
N HIS A 141 8.37 -13.09 2.91
CA HIS A 141 8.84 -13.91 1.80
C HIS A 141 9.68 -13.11 0.80
N PHE A 142 9.25 -11.92 0.38
CA PHE A 142 10.03 -11.07 -0.52
C PHE A 142 11.36 -10.65 0.09
N ARG A 143 11.39 -10.26 1.37
CA ARG A 143 12.64 -9.94 2.07
C ARG A 143 13.60 -11.13 2.11
N ALA A 144 13.11 -12.35 2.33
CA ALA A 144 13.95 -13.55 2.34
C ALA A 144 14.49 -13.88 0.94
N THR A 145 13.63 -13.84 -0.09
CA THR A 145 13.97 -14.26 -1.46
C THR A 145 14.82 -13.22 -2.18
N LEU A 146 14.51 -11.92 -2.03
CA LEU A 146 15.20 -10.84 -2.74
C LEU A 146 16.52 -10.42 -2.07
N LYS A 147 16.72 -10.64 -0.76
CA LYS A 147 18.04 -10.45 -0.13
C LYS A 147 19.11 -11.38 -0.69
N ASN A 148 18.71 -12.57 -1.13
CA ASN A 148 19.61 -13.57 -1.70
C ASN A 148 19.92 -13.33 -3.20
N HIS A 149 19.19 -12.44 -3.85
CA HIS A 149 19.44 -12.01 -5.22
C HIS A 149 19.78 -10.52 -5.26
N SER A 150 21.07 -10.21 -5.17
CA SER A 150 21.62 -8.85 -5.38
C SER A 150 21.22 -8.21 -6.73
N LEU A 151 20.61 -8.99 -7.64
CA LEU A 151 20.19 -8.61 -8.99
C LEU A 151 18.78 -7.99 -9.09
N PHE A 152 17.91 -8.10 -8.07
CA PHE A 152 16.53 -7.57 -8.14
C PHE A 152 16.34 -6.21 -7.47
N ARG A 153 17.43 -5.49 -7.17
CA ARG A 153 17.42 -4.17 -6.52
C ARG A 153 17.18 -2.99 -7.49
N ARG A 154 16.48 -3.22 -8.59
CA ARG A 154 16.15 -2.17 -9.57
C ARG A 154 14.68 -2.21 -9.94
#